data_AF-A0A822CSD5-F1
#
_entry.id   AF-A0A822CSD5-F1
#
_cell.length_a   1.000
_cell.length_b   1.000
_cell.length_c   1.000
_cell.angle_alpha   90.00
_cell.angle_beta   90.00
_cell.angle_gamma   90.00
#
_symmetry.space_group_name_H-M   'P 1'
#
loop_
_entity.id
_entity.type
_entity.pdbx_description
1 polymer ?
#
loop_
_entity_poly.entity_id
_entity_poly.type
_entity_poly.pdbx_seq_one_letter_code
_entity_poly.pdbx_strand_id
1 'polypeptide(L)'
;WPYLRVLARSSPQDKYVLVRGIMASKINPTREIVAVTGDGTNDAPVLREADIGFAMGIQGTDVAKQASDIILVDDNLNSIIKAIMWSRNLYDSIGKSLQFQLTVNIVVVLCAFIGACIVRDSPLRGIQMLWIYLIMNILALLALIIEVPTEELLTRKPYGRIQQLISRTMMKKIIGHAIYQLAVMLFILLAGPKVFNIDDGRPIDSTFKPSQHFTMIFNVFVLMTLFNAINCRKIHAEKNIFHRISKNPIFYGIWVVTFILQIVLVQYGSFIFSSVALTFKQWMWCLLFGVSVLLWNQILNLIPMTRYMPTLGGSNVYEPVLPGELDREEQSRPEASLTKDKHFGHHE
;
A
#
# COMPACT_ATOMS: atom_id res chain seq x y z
N TRP A 1 24.55 -8.27 24.93
CA TRP A 1 23.31 -7.87 24.22
C TRP A 1 22.13 -8.34 25.06
N PRO A 2 21.05 -7.58 25.33
CA PRO A 2 20.45 -6.45 24.58
C PRO A 2 20.82 -5.02 25.06
N TYR A 3 21.59 -4.90 26.14
CA TYR A 3 21.94 -3.59 26.74
C TYR A 3 23.31 -3.04 26.32
N LEU A 4 24.05 -3.78 25.48
CA LEU A 4 25.38 -3.37 25.04
C LEU A 4 25.25 -2.21 24.05
N ARG A 5 25.70 -1.02 24.46
CA ARG A 5 25.70 0.20 23.62
C ARG A 5 27.09 0.59 23.12
N VAL A 6 28.14 0.23 23.86
CA VAL A 6 29.52 0.58 23.53
C VAL A 6 30.38 -0.67 23.62
N LEU A 7 31.09 -0.97 22.55
CA LEU A 7 32.14 -1.99 22.49
C LEU A 7 33.44 -1.27 22.12
N ALA A 8 34.36 -1.14 23.07
CA ALA A 8 35.63 -0.47 22.87
C ALA A 8 36.78 -1.47 22.77
N ARG A 9 37.86 -1.09 22.07
CA ARG A 9 39.06 -1.91 21.83
C ARG A 9 38.74 -3.30 21.26
N SER A 10 37.75 -3.38 20.38
CA SER A 10 37.35 -4.62 19.72
C SER A 10 38.28 -4.96 18.57
N SER A 11 38.56 -6.26 18.42
CA SER A 11 39.13 -6.81 17.21
C SER A 11 38.09 -6.86 16.08
N PRO A 12 38.52 -6.99 14.81
CA PRO A 12 37.58 -7.20 13.70
C PRO A 12 36.67 -8.42 13.91
N GLN A 13 37.21 -9.47 14.55
CA GLN A 13 36.46 -10.68 14.87
C GLN A 13 35.36 -10.42 15.91
N ASP A 14 35.62 -9.57 16.91
CA ASP A 14 34.62 -9.24 17.93
C ASP A 14 33.43 -8.48 17.32
N LYS A 15 33.70 -7.55 16.39
CA LYS A 15 32.66 -6.84 15.63
C LYS A 15 31.82 -7.82 14.81
N TYR A 16 32.48 -8.76 14.14
CA TYR A 16 31.83 -9.79 13.33
C TYR A 16 30.90 -10.69 14.15
N VAL A 17 31.41 -11.21 15.27
CA VAL A 17 30.63 -12.07 16.20
C VAL A 17 29.44 -11.32 16.77
N LEU A 18 29.61 -10.03 17.12
CA LEU A 18 28.50 -9.21 17.60
C LEU A 18 27.40 -9.08 16.55
N VAL A 19 27.75 -8.67 15.33
CA VAL A 19 26.77 -8.46 14.24
C VAL A 19 26.04 -9.77 13.91
N ARG A 20 26.76 -10.87 13.75
CA ARG A 20 26.17 -12.20 13.53
C ARG A 20 25.27 -12.62 14.69
N GLY A 21 25.68 -12.36 15.94
CA GLY A 21 24.89 -12.65 17.13
C GLY A 21 23.57 -11.87 17.19
N ILE A 22 23.59 -10.58 16.81
CA ILE A 22 22.39 -9.74 16.76
C ILE A 22 21.42 -10.24 15.68
N MET A 23 21.92 -10.53 14.48
CA MET A 23 21.08 -11.06 13.39
C MET A 23 20.48 -12.44 13.69
N ALA A 24 21.26 -13.31 14.36
CA ALA A 24 20.82 -14.63 14.77
C ALA A 24 19.86 -14.60 15.97
N SER A 25 19.85 -13.51 16.74
CA SER A 25 19.01 -13.37 17.94
C SER A 25 17.53 -13.53 17.63
N LYS A 26 16.85 -14.26 18.52
CA LYS A 26 15.39 -14.48 18.50
C LYS A 26 14.69 -13.84 19.71
N ILE A 27 15.40 -13.00 20.48
CA ILE A 27 14.85 -12.33 21.66
C ILE A 27 13.65 -11.45 21.27
N ASN A 28 13.80 -10.71 20.17
CA ASN A 28 12.70 -9.93 19.58
C ASN A 28 11.95 -10.82 18.57
N PRO A 29 10.63 -11.04 18.73
CA PRO A 29 9.85 -11.92 17.85
C PRO A 29 9.81 -11.42 16.40
N THR A 30 9.99 -10.11 16.20
CA THR A 30 10.06 -9.47 14.88
C THR A 30 11.40 -9.67 14.17
N ARG A 31 12.44 -10.13 14.90
CA ARG A 31 13.86 -10.18 14.52
C ARG A 31 14.43 -8.82 14.09
N GLU A 32 15.67 -8.56 14.46
CA GLU A 32 16.32 -7.28 14.16
C GLU A 32 16.96 -7.30 12.76
N ILE A 33 17.06 -6.12 12.17
CA ILE A 33 17.81 -5.85 10.94
C ILE A 33 19.00 -4.98 11.36
N VAL A 34 20.20 -5.39 10.99
CA VAL A 34 21.44 -4.76 11.46
C VAL A 34 22.10 -3.99 10.32
N ALA A 35 22.24 -2.69 10.51
CA ALA A 35 23.08 -1.85 9.67
C ALA A 35 24.42 -1.59 10.36
N VAL A 36 25.52 -1.68 9.60
CA VAL A 36 26.88 -1.43 10.10
C VAL A 36 27.51 -0.32 9.26
N THR A 37 28.27 0.57 9.89
CA THR A 37 29.07 1.58 9.22
C THR A 37 30.55 1.34 9.49
N GLY A 38 31.41 1.57 8.49
CA GLY A 38 32.85 1.38 8.60
C GLY A 38 33.62 2.08 7.48
N ASP A 39 34.90 2.31 7.71
CA ASP A 39 35.81 3.02 6.80
C ASP A 39 37.09 2.21 6.50
N GLY A 40 37.51 1.36 7.45
CA GLY A 40 38.72 0.56 7.34
C GLY A 40 38.56 -0.75 6.57
N THR A 41 39.68 -1.26 6.03
CA THR A 41 39.77 -2.60 5.42
C THR A 41 39.35 -3.72 6.38
N ASN A 42 39.59 -3.51 7.68
CA ASN A 42 39.21 -4.41 8.76
C ASN A 42 37.70 -4.53 8.96
N ASP A 43 36.92 -3.55 8.52
CA ASP A 43 35.47 -3.56 8.66
C ASP A 43 34.78 -4.26 7.47
N ALA A 44 35.51 -4.51 6.37
CA ALA A 44 34.96 -5.13 5.16
C ALA A 44 34.22 -6.47 5.40
N PRO A 45 34.72 -7.41 6.23
CA PRO A 45 33.98 -8.64 6.51
C PRO A 45 32.66 -8.39 7.25
N VAL A 46 32.62 -7.39 8.13
CA VAL A 46 31.44 -7.05 8.94
C VAL A 46 30.43 -6.28 8.12
N LEU A 47 30.90 -5.36 7.27
CA LEU A 47 30.07 -4.61 6.31
C LEU A 47 29.32 -5.56 5.37
N ARG A 48 29.98 -6.61 4.89
CA ARG A 48 29.40 -7.62 4.01
C ARG A 48 28.45 -8.60 4.72
N GLU A 49 28.67 -8.87 6.00
CA GLU A 49 27.83 -9.78 6.78
C GLU A 49 26.55 -9.11 7.29
N ALA A 50 26.60 -7.79 7.53
CA ALA A 50 25.44 -7.01 7.95
C ALA A 50 24.31 -7.07 6.91
N ASP A 51 23.06 -6.82 7.34
CA ASP A 51 21.95 -6.71 6.39
C ASP A 51 22.11 -5.50 5.47
N ILE A 52 22.75 -4.43 5.97
CA ILE A 52 23.10 -3.22 5.21
C ILE A 52 24.45 -2.70 5.69
N GLY A 53 25.43 -2.61 4.79
CA GLY A 53 26.73 -1.98 5.03
C GLY A 53 26.80 -0.54 4.52
N PHE A 54 27.24 0.39 5.37
CA PHE A 54 27.55 1.79 5.02
C PHE A 54 29.07 2.02 5.01
N ALA A 55 29.61 2.52 3.91
CA ALA A 55 31.01 2.97 3.83
C ALA A 55 31.12 4.49 3.75
N MET A 56 32.20 5.03 4.32
CA MET A 56 32.58 6.44 4.18
C MET A 56 33.14 6.68 2.77
N GLY A 57 32.65 7.71 2.09
CA GLY A 57 33.02 8.06 0.72
C GLY A 57 34.38 8.74 0.61
N ILE A 58 34.72 9.62 1.57
CA ILE A 58 35.99 10.38 1.54
C ILE A 58 37.05 9.64 2.34
N GLN A 59 36.77 9.30 3.60
CA GLN A 59 37.72 8.65 4.51
C GLN A 59 37.80 7.12 4.33
N GLY A 60 36.81 6.50 3.69
CA GLY A 60 36.75 5.05 3.54
C GLY A 60 37.75 4.51 2.53
N THR A 61 38.36 3.39 2.89
CA THR A 61 39.23 2.59 2.01
C THR A 61 38.42 1.98 0.86
N ASP A 62 39.06 1.76 -0.29
CA ASP A 62 38.38 1.17 -1.46
C ASP A 62 37.84 -0.23 -1.16
N VAL A 63 38.52 -0.99 -0.28
CA VAL A 63 38.06 -2.30 0.18
C VAL A 63 36.76 -2.19 0.98
N ALA A 64 36.64 -1.17 1.86
CA ALA A 64 35.41 -0.93 2.61
C ALA A 64 34.26 -0.52 1.68
N LYS A 65 34.51 0.37 0.71
CA LYS A 65 33.52 0.80 -0.29
C LYS A 65 33.02 -0.36 -1.17
N GLN A 66 33.91 -1.27 -1.55
CA GLN A 66 33.54 -2.48 -2.30
C GLN A 66 32.80 -3.53 -1.45
N ALA A 67 32.92 -3.46 -0.14
CA ALA A 67 32.25 -4.37 0.79
C ALA A 67 30.89 -3.85 1.29
N SER A 68 30.61 -2.55 1.13
CA SER A 68 29.36 -1.90 1.54
C SER A 68 28.29 -1.89 0.46
N ASP A 69 27.02 -1.80 0.88
CA ASP A 69 25.87 -1.63 -0.02
C ASP A 69 25.61 -0.16 -0.38
N ILE A 70 25.92 0.76 0.55
CA ILE A 70 25.66 2.19 0.41
C ILE A 70 26.92 2.99 0.78
N ILE A 71 27.33 3.91 -0.09
CA ILE A 71 28.48 4.80 0.14
C ILE A 71 27.97 6.20 0.52
N LEU A 72 28.42 6.71 1.67
CA LEU A 72 28.14 8.06 2.13
C LEU A 72 29.12 9.04 1.47
N VAL A 73 28.70 9.66 0.37
CA VAL A 73 29.56 10.55 -0.43
C VAL A 73 30.08 11.75 0.37
N ASP A 74 29.33 12.20 1.39
CA ASP A 74 29.63 13.38 2.20
C ASP A 74 30.21 13.06 3.59
N ASP A 75 30.48 11.79 3.90
CA ASP A 75 30.98 11.32 5.20
C ASP A 75 30.12 11.81 6.40
N ASN A 76 28.84 12.10 6.18
CA ASN A 76 27.93 12.58 7.21
C ASN A 76 26.99 11.48 7.69
N LEU A 77 27.01 11.17 8.98
CA LEU A 77 26.09 10.20 9.57
C LEU A 77 24.61 10.62 9.44
N ASN A 78 24.32 11.92 9.27
CA ASN A 78 22.96 12.38 8.98
C ASN A 78 22.43 11.85 7.63
N SER A 79 23.30 11.50 6.70
CA SER A 79 22.91 10.88 5.42
C SER A 79 22.34 9.47 5.63
N ILE A 80 22.74 8.76 6.70
CA ILE A 80 22.12 7.48 7.11
C ILE A 80 20.66 7.71 7.52
N ILE A 81 20.38 8.75 8.30
CA ILE A 81 19.01 9.08 8.74
C ILE A 81 18.12 9.38 7.52
N LYS A 82 18.65 10.17 6.57
CA LYS A 82 17.96 10.46 5.30
C LYS A 82 17.70 9.18 4.49
N ALA A 83 18.68 8.30 4.38
CA ALA A 83 18.53 7.02 3.69
C ALA A 83 17.44 6.14 4.33
N ILE A 84 17.41 6.06 5.67
CA ILE A 84 16.36 5.34 6.42
C ILE A 84 14.98 5.96 6.16
N MET A 85 14.88 7.29 6.16
CA MET A 85 13.62 7.99 5.88
C MET A 85 13.10 7.67 4.47
N TRP A 86 13.98 7.73 3.46
CA TRP A 86 13.63 7.36 2.08
C TRP A 86 13.24 5.89 1.94
N SER A 87 13.96 4.97 2.60
CA SER A 87 13.66 3.55 2.62
C SER A 87 12.27 3.27 3.22
N ARG A 88 11.94 3.90 4.37
CA ARG A 88 10.62 3.79 5.00
C ARG A 88 9.51 4.31 4.09
N ASN A 89 9.76 5.42 3.39
CA ASN A 89 8.81 5.99 2.44
C ASN A 89 8.59 5.08 1.21
N LEU A 90 9.66 4.48 0.68
CA LEU A 90 9.58 3.53 -0.43
C LEU A 90 8.78 2.28 -0.03
N TYR A 91 9.02 1.73 1.15
CA TYR A 91 8.28 0.58 1.67
C TYR A 91 6.77 0.87 1.74
N ASP A 92 6.39 2.01 2.30
CA ASP A 92 4.98 2.44 2.32
C ASP A 92 4.43 2.60 0.91
N SER A 93 5.19 3.20 0.01
CA SER A 93 4.74 3.48 -1.36
C SER A 93 4.52 2.20 -2.17
N ILE A 94 5.34 1.17 -1.96
CA ILE A 94 5.12 -0.18 -2.49
C ILE A 94 3.83 -0.78 -1.92
N GLY A 95 3.56 -0.60 -0.63
CA GLY A 95 2.30 -1.02 -0.02
C GLY A 95 1.08 -0.35 -0.68
N LYS A 96 1.14 0.97 -0.91
CA LYS A 96 0.07 1.75 -1.57
C LYS A 96 -0.22 1.21 -2.97
N SER A 97 0.83 0.97 -3.75
CA SER A 97 0.68 0.46 -5.11
C SER A 97 0.13 -0.97 -5.13
N LEU A 98 0.57 -1.83 -4.20
CA LEU A 98 0.03 -3.19 -4.09
C LEU A 98 -1.45 -3.19 -3.69
N GLN A 99 -1.85 -2.34 -2.73
CA GLN A 99 -3.25 -2.18 -2.36
C GLN A 99 -4.10 -1.81 -3.58
N PHE A 100 -3.65 -0.83 -4.36
CA PHE A 100 -4.35 -0.38 -5.57
C PHE A 100 -4.45 -1.50 -6.61
N GLN A 101 -3.32 -2.12 -6.97
CA GLN A 101 -3.23 -3.15 -8.00
C GLN A 101 -4.07 -4.38 -7.67
N LEU A 102 -3.99 -4.87 -6.42
CA LEU A 102 -4.77 -6.02 -5.99
C LEU A 102 -6.27 -5.74 -6.03
N THR A 103 -6.72 -4.55 -5.61
CA THR A 103 -8.13 -4.19 -5.73
C THR A 103 -8.60 -4.20 -7.18
N VAL A 104 -7.87 -3.53 -8.08
CA VAL A 104 -8.26 -3.46 -9.51
C VAL A 104 -8.27 -4.86 -10.13
N ASN A 105 -7.23 -5.67 -9.90
CA ASN A 105 -7.13 -7.01 -10.46
C ASN A 105 -8.27 -7.93 -9.98
N ILE A 106 -8.59 -7.91 -8.68
CA ILE A 106 -9.69 -8.71 -8.12
C ILE A 106 -11.01 -8.31 -8.78
N VAL A 107 -11.29 -7.00 -8.90
CA VAL A 107 -12.55 -6.55 -9.48
C VAL A 107 -12.66 -6.90 -10.95
N VAL A 108 -11.60 -6.71 -11.75
CA VAL A 108 -11.65 -7.05 -13.18
C VAL A 108 -11.88 -8.54 -13.39
N VAL A 109 -11.14 -9.40 -12.67
CA VAL A 109 -11.27 -10.86 -12.79
C VAL A 109 -12.67 -11.32 -12.37
N LEU A 110 -13.18 -10.85 -11.23
CA LEU A 110 -14.51 -11.22 -10.76
C LEU A 110 -15.62 -10.65 -11.66
N CYS A 111 -15.46 -9.44 -12.17
CA CYS A 111 -16.42 -8.82 -13.08
C CYS A 111 -16.48 -9.56 -14.41
N ALA A 112 -15.32 -9.95 -14.97
CA ALA A 112 -15.26 -10.76 -16.19
C ALA A 112 -15.90 -12.14 -15.98
N PHE A 113 -15.59 -12.81 -14.86
CA PHE A 113 -16.15 -14.11 -14.52
C PHE A 113 -17.67 -14.07 -14.32
N ILE A 114 -18.16 -13.18 -13.46
CA ILE A 114 -19.60 -13.07 -13.18
C ILE A 114 -20.36 -12.56 -14.42
N GLY A 115 -19.77 -11.63 -15.16
CA GLY A 115 -20.30 -11.14 -16.43
C GLY A 115 -20.48 -12.27 -17.44
N ALA A 116 -19.46 -13.11 -17.62
CA ALA A 116 -19.54 -14.28 -18.49
C ALA A 116 -20.60 -15.30 -18.00
N CYS A 117 -20.76 -15.50 -16.70
CA CYS A 117 -21.79 -16.41 -16.16
C CYS A 117 -23.22 -15.89 -16.40
N ILE A 118 -23.46 -14.58 -16.27
CA ILE A 118 -24.82 -14.01 -16.35
C ILE A 118 -25.19 -13.63 -17.79
N VAL A 119 -24.30 -12.93 -18.50
CA VAL A 119 -24.56 -12.30 -19.80
C VAL A 119 -23.96 -13.11 -20.96
N ARG A 120 -23.24 -14.21 -20.67
CA ARG A 120 -22.52 -15.07 -21.64
C ARG A 120 -21.39 -14.37 -22.39
N ASP A 121 -21.04 -13.15 -21.99
CA ASP A 121 -19.91 -12.38 -22.48
C ASP A 121 -19.38 -11.44 -21.38
N SER A 122 -18.13 -11.00 -21.50
CA SER A 122 -17.52 -10.05 -20.58
C SER A 122 -18.05 -8.63 -20.81
N PRO A 123 -18.44 -7.89 -19.76
CA PRO A 123 -18.95 -6.52 -19.90
C PRO A 123 -17.86 -5.52 -20.32
N LEU A 124 -16.59 -5.91 -20.26
CA LEU A 124 -15.43 -5.12 -20.68
C LEU A 124 -14.76 -5.79 -21.88
N ARG A 125 -14.46 -5.02 -22.92
CA ARG A 125 -13.75 -5.50 -24.11
C ARG A 125 -12.26 -5.73 -23.81
N GLY A 126 -11.61 -6.62 -24.56
CA GLY A 126 -10.17 -6.88 -24.42
C GLY A 126 -9.31 -5.60 -24.52
N ILE A 127 -9.64 -4.68 -25.43
CA ILE A 127 -8.89 -3.41 -25.57
C ILE A 127 -9.14 -2.42 -24.42
N GLN A 128 -10.34 -2.46 -23.83
CA GLN A 128 -10.68 -1.67 -22.64
C GLN A 128 -9.97 -2.22 -21.40
N MET A 129 -9.86 -3.54 -21.29
CA MET A 129 -9.03 -4.20 -20.28
C MET A 129 -7.56 -3.83 -20.45
N LEU A 130 -7.04 -3.79 -21.68
CA LEU A 130 -5.66 -3.36 -21.95
C LEU A 130 -5.42 -1.92 -21.47
N TRP A 131 -6.36 -1.00 -21.72
CA TRP A 131 -6.28 0.37 -21.21
C TRP A 131 -6.17 0.43 -19.67
N ILE A 132 -7.00 -0.35 -18.99
CA ILE A 132 -7.00 -0.46 -17.52
C ILE A 132 -5.68 -1.04 -17.01
N TYR A 133 -5.22 -2.16 -17.58
CA TYR A 133 -4.06 -2.91 -17.07
C TYR A 133 -2.71 -2.32 -17.46
N LEU A 134 -2.61 -1.77 -18.67
CA LEU A 134 -1.34 -1.25 -19.18
C LEU A 134 -1.20 0.22 -18.81
N ILE A 135 -2.11 1.07 -19.26
CA ILE A 135 -1.88 2.51 -19.19
C ILE A 135 -2.28 3.05 -17.82
N MET A 136 -3.52 2.82 -17.39
CA MET A 136 -4.01 3.36 -16.12
C MET A 136 -3.22 2.81 -14.93
N ASN A 137 -2.87 1.52 -14.94
CA ASN A 137 -2.08 0.92 -13.87
C ASN A 137 -0.66 1.50 -13.79
N ILE A 138 0.04 1.67 -14.92
CA ILE A 138 1.38 2.27 -14.93
C ILE A 138 1.34 3.72 -14.43
N LEU A 139 0.35 4.50 -14.89
CA LEU A 139 0.17 5.88 -14.45
C LEU A 139 -0.13 5.97 -12.95
N ALA A 140 -1.05 5.13 -12.45
CA ALA A 140 -1.38 5.08 -11.03
C ALA A 140 -0.19 4.61 -10.16
N LEU A 141 0.57 3.62 -10.64
CA LEU A 141 1.79 3.14 -9.99
C LEU A 141 2.81 4.27 -9.85
N LEU A 142 3.05 5.00 -10.95
CA LEU A 142 3.96 6.14 -10.96
C LEU A 142 3.51 7.23 -9.98
N ALA A 143 2.21 7.52 -9.94
CA ALA A 143 1.63 8.51 -9.03
C ALA A 143 1.78 8.11 -7.55
N LEU A 144 1.65 6.82 -7.22
CA LEU A 144 1.70 6.32 -5.85
C LEU A 144 3.12 6.06 -5.34
N ILE A 145 4.07 5.74 -6.22
CA ILE A 145 5.47 5.52 -5.84
C ILE A 145 6.22 6.83 -5.61
N ILE A 146 5.94 7.86 -6.42
CA ILE A 146 6.61 9.15 -6.32
C ILE A 146 5.91 10.02 -5.26
N GLU A 147 6.04 9.60 -4.00
CA GLU A 147 5.71 10.43 -2.85
C GLU A 147 6.97 10.89 -2.14
N VAL A 148 6.97 12.14 -1.67
CA VAL A 148 8.09 12.72 -0.93
C VAL A 148 8.04 12.22 0.52
N PRO A 149 9.17 11.79 1.11
CA PRO A 149 9.21 11.34 2.49
C PRO A 149 8.77 12.44 3.48
N THR A 150 8.21 12.02 4.62
CA THR A 150 7.86 12.90 5.74
C THR A 150 8.64 12.52 6.99
N GLU A 151 8.99 13.52 7.82
CA GLU A 151 9.68 13.30 9.09
C GLU A 151 8.87 12.46 10.09
N GLU A 152 7.54 12.44 9.95
CA GLU A 152 6.64 11.55 10.70
C GLU A 152 6.98 10.06 10.51
N LEU A 153 7.65 9.70 9.41
CA LEU A 153 8.11 8.32 9.17
C LEU A 153 9.22 7.90 10.15
N LEU A 154 9.92 8.84 10.78
CA LEU A 154 11.00 8.55 11.72
C LEU A 154 10.49 8.31 13.15
N THR A 155 9.32 8.82 13.52
CA THR A 155 8.77 8.69 14.88
C THR A 155 8.12 7.32 15.14
N ARG A 156 7.72 6.59 14.09
CA ARG A 156 7.18 5.24 14.22
C ARG A 156 8.26 4.18 14.43
N LYS A 157 7.87 3.08 15.08
CA LYS A 157 8.71 1.88 15.24
C LYS A 157 9.07 1.28 13.86
N PRO A 158 10.27 0.71 13.69
CA PRO A 158 10.68 0.07 12.43
C PRO A 158 9.84 -1.18 12.14
N TYR A 159 9.70 -1.51 10.85
CA TYR A 159 9.12 -2.78 10.42
C TYR A 159 10.02 -3.95 10.81
N GLY A 160 9.41 -5.05 11.25
CA GLY A 160 10.13 -6.28 11.59
C GLY A 160 10.56 -7.07 10.36
N ARG A 161 11.59 -7.92 10.49
CA ARG A 161 12.08 -8.77 9.38
C ARG A 161 11.01 -9.72 8.84
N ILE A 162 10.12 -10.23 9.71
CA ILE A 162 9.08 -11.23 9.37
C ILE A 162 7.73 -10.56 9.09
N GLN A 163 7.68 -9.23 9.07
CA GLN A 163 6.41 -8.54 8.89
C GLN A 163 5.92 -8.69 7.45
N GLN A 164 4.64 -9.05 7.31
CA GLN A 164 3.99 -9.14 6.00
C GLN A 164 3.86 -7.75 5.38
N LEU A 165 4.10 -7.68 4.07
CA LEU A 165 3.96 -6.44 3.31
C LEU A 165 2.49 -5.98 3.21
N ILE A 166 1.56 -6.93 3.12
CA ILE A 166 0.11 -6.66 3.11
C ILE A 166 -0.42 -6.84 4.53
N SER A 167 -0.71 -5.73 5.20
CA SER A 167 -1.32 -5.75 6.54
C SER A 167 -2.78 -6.20 6.50
N ARG A 168 -3.35 -6.52 7.67
CA ARG A 168 -4.79 -6.80 7.76
C ARG A 168 -5.60 -5.56 7.41
N THR A 169 -5.11 -4.38 7.80
CA THR A 169 -5.74 -3.08 7.46
C THR A 169 -5.81 -2.85 5.96
N MET A 170 -4.77 -3.24 5.22
CA MET A 170 -4.78 -3.23 3.76
C MET A 170 -5.76 -4.25 3.21
N MET A 171 -5.75 -5.49 3.70
CA MET A 171 -6.66 -6.54 3.23
C MET A 171 -8.13 -6.14 3.39
N LYS A 172 -8.50 -5.52 4.52
CA LYS A 172 -9.83 -4.93 4.74
C LYS A 172 -10.21 -3.98 3.61
N LYS A 173 -9.32 -3.04 3.31
CA LYS A 173 -9.55 -2.03 2.28
C LYS A 173 -9.62 -2.67 0.89
N ILE A 174 -8.75 -3.64 0.60
CA ILE A 174 -8.72 -4.35 -0.70
C ILE A 174 -10.05 -5.07 -0.94
N ILE A 175 -10.47 -5.91 0.00
CA ILE A 175 -11.71 -6.70 -0.12
C ILE A 175 -12.93 -5.79 -0.08
N GLY A 176 -12.96 -4.81 0.84
CA GLY A 176 -14.08 -3.89 0.99
C GLY A 176 -14.32 -3.01 -0.25
N HIS A 177 -13.26 -2.50 -0.87
CA HIS A 177 -13.38 -1.77 -2.14
C HIS A 177 -13.71 -2.71 -3.30
N ALA A 178 -13.16 -3.92 -3.33
CA ALA A 178 -13.45 -4.88 -4.39
C ALA A 178 -14.93 -5.29 -4.41
N ILE A 179 -15.51 -5.61 -3.25
CA ILE A 179 -16.93 -5.94 -3.12
C ILE A 179 -17.80 -4.77 -3.56
N TYR A 180 -17.47 -3.54 -3.13
CA TYR A 180 -18.22 -2.35 -3.50
C TYR A 180 -18.20 -2.08 -5.01
N GLN A 181 -17.02 -2.06 -5.62
CA GLN A 181 -16.89 -1.83 -7.06
C GLN A 181 -17.58 -2.93 -7.86
N LEU A 182 -17.47 -4.20 -7.43
CA LEU A 182 -18.17 -5.31 -8.05
C LEU A 182 -19.70 -5.15 -7.95
N ALA A 183 -20.22 -4.76 -6.79
CA ALA A 183 -21.65 -4.53 -6.59
C ALA A 183 -22.18 -3.39 -7.48
N VAL A 184 -21.44 -2.29 -7.59
CA VAL A 184 -21.80 -1.18 -8.50
C VAL A 184 -21.76 -1.63 -9.96
N MET A 185 -20.74 -2.39 -10.36
CA MET A 185 -20.61 -2.91 -11.72
C MET A 185 -21.77 -3.85 -12.08
N LEU A 186 -22.13 -4.76 -11.17
CA LEU A 186 -23.27 -5.67 -11.36
C LEU A 186 -24.61 -4.92 -11.37
N PHE A 187 -24.75 -3.91 -10.52
CA PHE A 187 -25.93 -3.04 -10.51
C PHE A 187 -26.12 -2.34 -11.85
N ILE A 188 -25.07 -1.74 -12.41
CA ILE A 188 -25.16 -1.08 -13.72
C ILE A 188 -25.36 -2.12 -14.82
N LEU A 189 -24.72 -3.28 -14.76
CA LEU A 189 -24.90 -4.35 -15.75
C LEU A 189 -26.35 -4.86 -15.82
N LEU A 190 -27.02 -5.03 -14.68
CA LEU A 190 -28.36 -5.65 -14.62
C LEU A 190 -29.50 -4.63 -14.63
N ALA A 191 -29.36 -3.52 -13.89
CA ALA A 191 -30.39 -2.52 -13.71
C ALA A 191 -30.14 -1.24 -14.52
N GLY A 192 -28.96 -1.07 -15.12
CA GLY A 192 -28.58 0.12 -15.88
C GLY A 192 -29.58 0.52 -16.97
N PRO A 193 -30.10 -0.40 -17.81
CA PRO A 193 -31.05 -0.06 -18.87
C PRO A 193 -32.35 0.56 -18.32
N LYS A 194 -32.86 0.02 -17.19
CA LYS A 194 -34.09 0.49 -16.55
C LYS A 194 -33.90 1.78 -15.75
N VAL A 195 -32.78 1.90 -15.05
CA VAL A 195 -32.51 3.03 -14.14
C VAL A 195 -32.09 4.29 -14.91
N PHE A 196 -31.30 4.13 -15.97
CA PHE A 196 -30.77 5.25 -16.74
C PHE A 196 -31.51 5.50 -18.05
N ASN A 197 -32.56 4.71 -18.33
CA ASN A 197 -33.35 4.76 -19.57
C ASN A 197 -32.45 4.71 -20.82
N ILE A 198 -31.53 3.74 -20.83
CA ILE A 198 -30.57 3.50 -21.90
C ILE A 198 -30.96 2.19 -22.58
N ASP A 199 -30.80 2.13 -23.90
CA ASP A 199 -31.00 0.90 -24.66
C ASP A 199 -30.17 -0.24 -24.07
N ASP A 200 -30.83 -1.38 -23.87
CA ASP A 200 -30.19 -2.57 -23.32
C ASP A 200 -29.10 -3.06 -24.27
N GLY A 201 -27.86 -2.96 -23.82
CA GLY A 201 -26.70 -3.37 -24.59
C GLY A 201 -26.53 -4.88 -24.66
N ARG A 202 -27.23 -5.65 -23.80
CA ARG A 202 -27.04 -7.10 -23.69
C ARG A 202 -27.34 -7.77 -25.04
N PRO A 203 -26.49 -8.69 -25.51
CA PRO A 203 -26.64 -9.29 -26.83
C PRO A 203 -27.94 -10.10 -26.90
N ILE A 204 -28.90 -9.64 -27.72
CA ILE A 204 -30.17 -10.34 -28.02
C ILE A 204 -29.93 -11.42 -29.08
N ASP A 205 -29.14 -11.07 -30.10
CA ASP A 205 -28.54 -11.99 -31.06
C ASP A 205 -27.03 -11.94 -30.81
N SER A 206 -26.30 -13.02 -31.08
CA SER A 206 -24.84 -13.19 -30.88
C SER A 206 -23.93 -12.17 -31.58
N THR A 207 -24.49 -11.09 -32.12
CA THR A 207 -23.80 -9.93 -32.70
C THR A 207 -23.72 -8.80 -31.69
N PHE A 208 -22.52 -8.60 -31.14
CA PHE A 208 -22.24 -7.53 -30.20
C PHE A 208 -22.21 -6.16 -30.88
N LYS A 209 -23.06 -5.23 -30.41
CA LYS A 209 -23.09 -3.83 -30.88
C LYS A 209 -22.51 -2.90 -29.82
N PRO A 210 -21.66 -1.92 -30.19
CA PRO A 210 -21.26 -0.84 -29.28
C PRO A 210 -22.51 -0.16 -28.71
N SER A 211 -22.67 -0.19 -27.39
CA SER A 211 -23.80 0.41 -26.71
C SER A 211 -23.33 1.45 -25.69
N GLN A 212 -24.20 2.44 -25.45
CA GLN A 212 -23.97 3.41 -24.38
C GLN A 212 -23.91 2.73 -23.00
N HIS A 213 -24.66 1.64 -22.83
CA HIS A 213 -24.69 0.86 -21.58
C HIS A 213 -23.32 0.27 -21.23
N PHE A 214 -22.66 -0.45 -22.16
CA PHE A 214 -21.31 -0.99 -21.91
C PHE A 214 -20.25 0.10 -21.79
N THR A 215 -20.42 1.22 -22.50
CA THR A 215 -19.51 2.38 -22.35
C THR A 215 -19.65 3.01 -20.96
N MET A 216 -20.86 3.06 -20.40
CA MET A 216 -21.10 3.54 -19.05
C MET A 216 -20.45 2.62 -18.00
N ILE A 217 -20.54 1.30 -18.18
CA ILE A 217 -19.87 0.30 -17.32
C ILE A 217 -18.36 0.51 -17.33
N PHE A 218 -17.77 0.61 -18.52
CA PHE A 218 -16.34 0.90 -18.67
C PHE A 218 -15.95 2.22 -18.00
N ASN A 219 -16.70 3.29 -18.24
CA ASN A 219 -16.37 4.60 -17.70
C ASN A 219 -16.51 4.66 -16.17
N VAL A 220 -17.57 4.07 -15.62
CA VAL A 220 -17.75 3.98 -14.16
C VAL A 220 -16.62 3.18 -13.53
N PHE A 221 -16.21 2.06 -14.14
CA PHE A 221 -15.08 1.28 -13.65
C PHE A 221 -13.79 2.11 -13.60
N VAL A 222 -13.45 2.81 -14.69
CA VAL A 222 -12.25 3.65 -14.75
C VAL A 222 -12.32 4.79 -13.74
N LEU A 223 -13.48 5.46 -13.59
CA LEU A 223 -13.61 6.54 -12.61
C LEU A 223 -13.52 6.01 -11.17
N MET A 224 -14.18 4.90 -10.85
CA MET A 224 -14.09 4.27 -9.52
C MET A 224 -12.65 3.90 -9.17
N THR A 225 -11.90 3.34 -10.13
CA THR A 225 -10.49 3.00 -9.92
C THR A 225 -9.62 4.25 -9.77
N LEU A 226 -9.84 5.28 -10.58
CA LEU A 226 -9.15 6.57 -10.48
C LEU A 226 -9.39 7.27 -9.12
N PHE A 227 -10.61 7.25 -8.60
CA PHE A 227 -10.91 7.76 -7.26
C PHE A 227 -10.40 6.84 -6.15
N ASN A 228 -10.38 5.52 -6.35
CA ASN A 228 -9.75 4.59 -5.42
C ASN A 228 -8.24 4.83 -5.26
N ALA A 229 -7.55 5.28 -6.32
CA ALA A 229 -6.14 5.64 -6.24
C ALA A 229 -5.89 6.74 -5.17
N ILE A 230 -6.83 7.66 -4.98
CA ILE A 230 -6.76 8.68 -3.92
C ILE A 230 -6.85 8.01 -2.53
N ASN A 231 -7.75 7.05 -2.34
CA ASN A 231 -7.88 6.30 -1.07
C ASN A 231 -6.62 5.48 -0.76
N CYS A 232 -5.99 4.89 -1.78
CA CYS A 232 -4.78 4.08 -1.64
C CYS A 232 -3.56 4.87 -1.17
N ARG A 233 -3.54 6.21 -1.26
CA ARG A 233 -2.45 7.04 -0.72
C ARG A 233 -2.26 6.89 0.78
N LYS A 234 -3.35 6.59 1.51
CA LYS A 234 -3.35 6.43 2.97
C LYS A 234 -3.59 4.96 3.33
N ILE A 235 -2.49 4.26 3.57
CA ILE A 235 -2.51 2.84 3.98
C ILE A 235 -3.03 2.71 5.42
N HIS A 236 -2.50 3.55 6.31
CA HIS A 236 -2.87 3.56 7.72
C HIS A 236 -4.28 4.11 7.93
N ALA A 237 -4.88 3.87 9.10
CA ALA A 237 -6.26 4.27 9.45
C ALA A 237 -6.42 5.80 9.68
N GLU A 238 -5.79 6.61 8.83
CA GLU A 238 -5.88 8.06 8.88
C GLU A 238 -7.22 8.52 8.29
N LYS A 239 -7.96 9.33 9.05
CA LYS A 239 -9.30 9.81 8.67
C LYS A 239 -9.28 10.84 7.54
N ASN A 240 -8.19 11.59 7.38
CA ASN A 240 -8.09 12.70 6.42
C ASN A 240 -7.40 12.28 5.12
N ILE A 241 -8.19 11.81 4.14
CA ILE A 241 -7.72 11.34 2.82
C ILE A 241 -7.16 12.50 1.97
N PHE A 242 -7.72 13.72 2.11
CA PHE A 242 -7.32 14.89 1.34
C PHE A 242 -6.14 15.67 1.95
N HIS A 243 -5.70 15.31 3.15
CA HIS A 243 -4.60 16.03 3.79
C HIS A 243 -3.31 15.83 2.98
N ARG A 244 -2.72 16.95 2.53
CA ARG A 244 -1.50 17.03 1.69
C ARG A 244 -1.67 16.56 0.24
N ILE A 245 -2.89 16.47 -0.29
CA ILE A 245 -3.09 16.12 -1.71
C ILE A 245 -2.43 17.14 -2.66
N SER A 246 -2.53 18.43 -2.32
CA SER A 246 -1.97 19.55 -3.10
C SER A 246 -0.46 19.74 -2.94
N LYS A 247 0.17 19.12 -1.95
CA LYS A 247 1.63 19.20 -1.75
C LYS A 247 2.41 18.28 -2.67
N ASN A 248 1.77 17.28 -3.27
CA ASN A 248 2.39 16.42 -4.27
C ASN A 248 1.84 16.75 -5.68
N PRO A 249 2.47 17.68 -6.42
CA PRO A 249 2.00 18.07 -7.74
C PRO A 249 2.07 16.95 -8.77
N ILE A 250 2.96 15.97 -8.57
CA ILE A 250 3.14 14.83 -9.48
C ILE A 250 1.91 13.92 -9.43
N PHE A 251 1.44 13.57 -8.23
CA PHE A 251 0.22 12.77 -8.07
C PHE A 251 -0.98 13.46 -8.70
N TYR A 252 -1.21 14.74 -8.38
CA TYR A 252 -2.34 15.50 -8.91
C TYR A 252 -2.26 15.65 -10.44
N GLY A 253 -1.07 15.93 -10.97
CA GLY A 253 -0.84 16.02 -12.41
C GLY A 253 -1.18 14.72 -13.15
N ILE A 254 -0.68 13.58 -12.68
CA ILE A 254 -0.97 12.27 -13.29
C ILE A 254 -2.47 11.94 -13.18
N TRP A 255 -3.09 12.24 -12.04
CA TRP A 255 -4.52 12.01 -11.84
C TRP A 255 -5.37 12.81 -12.84
N VAL A 256 -5.09 14.11 -13.01
CA VAL A 256 -5.78 14.98 -13.96
C VAL A 256 -5.53 14.55 -15.40
N VAL A 257 -4.29 14.21 -15.76
CA VAL A 257 -3.96 13.71 -17.10
C VAL A 257 -4.72 12.43 -17.42
N THR A 258 -4.81 11.49 -16.47
CA THR A 258 -5.55 10.24 -16.64
C THR A 258 -7.04 10.50 -16.81
N PHE A 259 -7.61 11.44 -16.04
CA PHE A 259 -9.00 11.84 -16.16
C PHE A 259 -9.32 12.47 -17.53
N ILE A 260 -8.49 13.39 -18.01
CA ILE A 260 -8.64 14.03 -19.32
C ILE A 260 -8.53 12.98 -20.43
N LEU A 261 -7.54 12.08 -20.34
CA LEU A 261 -7.35 11.03 -21.32
C LEU A 261 -8.57 10.09 -21.35
N GLN A 262 -9.16 9.77 -20.20
CA GLN A 262 -10.41 9.01 -20.14
C GLN A 262 -11.57 9.73 -20.83
N ILE A 263 -11.72 11.05 -20.67
CA ILE A 263 -12.74 11.85 -21.38
C ILE A 263 -12.53 11.76 -22.89
N VAL A 264 -11.30 11.95 -23.36
CA VAL A 264 -10.96 11.89 -24.78
C VAL A 264 -11.26 10.51 -25.36
N LEU A 265 -10.90 9.44 -24.65
CA LEU A 265 -11.14 8.06 -25.08
C LEU A 265 -12.63 7.72 -25.17
N VAL A 266 -13.43 8.19 -24.22
CA VAL A 266 -14.86 7.91 -24.19
C VAL A 266 -15.61 8.74 -25.26
N GLN A 267 -15.22 10.00 -25.47
CA GLN A 267 -15.93 10.88 -26.40
C GLN A 267 -15.50 10.70 -27.86
N TYR A 268 -14.22 10.43 -28.12
CA TYR A 268 -13.64 10.38 -29.46
C TYR A 268 -13.05 9.00 -29.83
N GLY A 269 -12.89 8.08 -28.86
CA GLY A 269 -12.29 6.76 -29.09
C GLY A 269 -13.22 5.69 -29.66
N SER A 270 -14.34 6.08 -30.30
CA SER A 270 -15.38 5.15 -30.74
C SER A 270 -14.87 4.08 -31.70
N PHE A 271 -13.94 4.42 -32.61
CA PHE A 271 -13.37 3.47 -33.57
C PHE A 271 -12.49 2.39 -32.92
N ILE A 272 -11.66 2.76 -31.94
CA ILE A 272 -10.64 1.87 -31.35
C ILE A 272 -11.19 1.13 -30.13
N PHE A 273 -11.87 1.85 -29.24
CA PHE A 273 -12.37 1.32 -27.97
C PHE A 273 -13.79 0.80 -28.07
N SER A 274 -14.42 1.00 -29.22
CA SER A 274 -15.83 0.66 -29.48
C SER A 274 -16.75 1.16 -28.36
N SER A 275 -16.42 2.36 -27.89
CA SER A 275 -17.19 3.18 -26.98
C SER A 275 -18.19 4.01 -27.78
N VAL A 276 -19.35 4.26 -27.20
CA VAL A 276 -20.31 5.25 -27.72
C VAL A 276 -20.22 6.48 -26.84
N ALA A 277 -20.15 7.66 -27.46
CA ALA A 277 -20.10 8.91 -26.72
C ALA A 277 -21.24 9.02 -25.70
N LEU A 278 -20.89 9.34 -24.46
CA LEU A 278 -21.86 9.49 -23.38
C LEU A 278 -22.40 10.91 -23.33
N THR A 279 -23.68 11.01 -22.97
CA THR A 279 -24.33 12.31 -22.72
C THR A 279 -23.84 12.90 -21.40
N PHE A 280 -23.88 14.23 -21.26
CA PHE A 280 -23.51 14.93 -20.02
C PHE A 280 -24.21 14.36 -18.76
N LYS A 281 -25.50 14.02 -18.86
CA LYS A 281 -26.24 13.40 -17.75
C LYS A 281 -25.65 12.05 -17.32
N GLN A 282 -25.24 11.22 -18.28
CA GLN A 282 -24.64 9.91 -18.00
C GLN A 282 -23.24 10.08 -17.38
N TRP A 283 -22.45 11.04 -17.87
CA TRP A 283 -21.18 11.42 -17.26
C TRP A 283 -21.32 11.82 -15.80
N MET A 284 -22.35 12.59 -15.45
CA MET A 284 -22.59 13.00 -14.07
C MET A 284 -22.87 11.80 -13.16
N TRP A 285 -23.65 10.83 -13.64
CA TRP A 285 -23.86 9.56 -12.93
C TRP A 285 -22.56 8.76 -12.79
N CYS A 286 -21.75 8.67 -13.84
CA CYS A 286 -20.45 8.00 -13.77
C CYS A 286 -19.54 8.64 -12.72
N LEU A 287 -19.51 9.98 -12.68
CA LEU A 287 -18.73 10.73 -11.71
C LEU A 287 -19.25 10.55 -10.28
N LEU A 288 -20.57 10.49 -10.10
CA LEU A 288 -21.19 10.21 -8.80
C LEU A 288 -20.75 8.86 -8.24
N PHE A 289 -20.78 7.80 -9.06
CA PHE A 289 -20.26 6.48 -8.66
C PHE A 289 -18.74 6.47 -8.42
N GLY A 290 -17.99 7.30 -9.14
CA GLY A 290 -16.57 7.50 -8.86
C GLY A 290 -16.34 8.09 -7.47
N VAL A 291 -17.02 9.20 -7.17
CA VAL A 291 -16.90 9.93 -5.89
C VAL A 291 -17.42 9.08 -4.72
N SER A 292 -18.42 8.25 -4.92
CA SER A 292 -18.97 7.39 -3.85
C SER A 292 -17.95 6.37 -3.33
N VAL A 293 -16.93 6.00 -4.09
CA VAL A 293 -15.79 5.17 -3.61
C VAL A 293 -15.01 5.88 -2.50
N LEU A 294 -14.89 7.21 -2.55
CA LEU A 294 -14.25 8.00 -1.49
C LEU A 294 -15.06 7.96 -0.20
N LEU A 295 -16.38 8.06 -0.32
CA LEU A 295 -17.31 7.95 0.82
C LEU A 295 -17.29 6.55 1.41
N TRP A 296 -17.27 5.52 0.55
CA TRP A 296 -17.18 4.13 0.97
C TRP A 296 -15.93 3.84 1.80
N ASN A 297 -14.79 4.46 1.45
CA ASN A 297 -13.55 4.32 2.23
C ASN A 297 -13.71 4.81 3.67
N GLN A 298 -14.47 5.88 3.90
CA GLN A 298 -14.73 6.38 5.25
C GLN A 298 -15.59 5.40 6.04
N ILE A 299 -16.55 4.75 5.39
CA ILE A 299 -17.35 3.67 6.00
C ILE A 299 -16.45 2.49 6.39
N LEU A 300 -15.54 2.05 5.50
CA LEU A 300 -14.60 0.97 5.80
C LEU A 300 -13.64 1.31 6.96
N ASN A 301 -13.31 2.59 7.14
CA ASN A 301 -12.49 3.06 8.25
C ASN A 301 -13.25 3.03 9.60
N LEU A 302 -14.58 3.17 9.60
CA LEU A 302 -15.42 3.10 10.80
C LEU A 302 -15.61 1.67 11.30
N ILE A 303 -15.57 0.68 10.40
CA ILE A 303 -15.75 -0.73 10.76
C ILE A 303 -14.52 -1.21 11.56
N PRO A 304 -14.69 -1.61 12.84
CA PRO A 304 -13.58 -2.07 13.67
C PRO A 304 -12.99 -3.37 13.11
N MET A 305 -11.71 -3.59 13.38
CA MET A 305 -11.01 -4.79 12.94
C MET A 305 -11.64 -6.03 13.55
N THR A 306 -12.25 -6.87 12.72
CA THR A 306 -12.71 -8.18 13.15
C THR A 306 -11.57 -9.18 13.05
N ARG A 307 -11.37 -9.98 14.10
CA ARG A 307 -10.30 -11.00 14.25
C ARG A 307 -10.21 -12.01 13.09
N TYR A 308 -11.27 -12.13 12.29
CA TYR A 308 -11.44 -13.12 11.22
C TYR A 308 -10.95 -12.70 9.83
N MET A 309 -10.32 -11.52 9.66
CA MET A 309 -9.79 -11.17 8.34
C MET A 309 -8.64 -12.09 7.92
N PRO A 310 -8.69 -12.62 6.68
CA PRO A 310 -7.65 -13.50 6.17
C PRO A 310 -6.32 -12.76 6.11
N THR A 311 -5.27 -13.38 6.66
CA THR A 311 -3.89 -12.93 6.46
C THR A 311 -3.25 -13.82 5.42
N LEU A 312 -2.58 -13.23 4.43
CA LEU A 312 -1.68 -14.00 3.57
C LEU A 312 -0.42 -14.32 4.38
N GLY A 313 -0.41 -15.49 5.04
CA GLY A 313 0.77 -16.01 5.73
C GLY A 313 0.63 -16.24 7.23
N GLY A 314 -0.46 -16.88 7.67
CA GLY A 314 -0.46 -17.84 8.80
C GLY A 314 0.03 -17.42 10.19
N SER A 315 0.38 -16.15 10.45
CA SER A 315 0.98 -15.74 11.72
C SER A 315 0.32 -14.48 12.26
N ASN A 316 -0.24 -14.62 13.48
CA ASN A 316 -0.71 -13.51 14.30
C ASN A 316 0.51 -12.72 14.81
N VAL A 317 1.17 -11.98 13.93
CA VAL A 317 2.26 -11.08 14.34
C VAL A 317 1.67 -9.69 14.56
N TYR A 318 1.95 -9.15 15.75
CA TYR A 318 1.55 -7.85 16.25
C TYR A 318 1.55 -6.78 15.15
N GLU A 319 0.37 -6.20 14.89
CA GLU A 319 0.29 -4.90 14.21
C GLU A 319 0.86 -3.83 15.14
N PRO A 320 1.56 -2.81 14.63
CA PRO A 320 1.90 -1.65 15.43
C PRO A 320 0.60 -0.96 15.86
N VAL A 321 0.32 -1.00 17.17
CA VAL A 321 -0.79 -0.29 17.81
C VAL A 321 -0.73 1.18 17.39
N LEU A 322 -1.81 1.69 16.82
CA LEU A 322 -1.89 3.09 16.40
C LEU A 322 -1.75 4.00 17.63
N PRO A 323 -1.21 5.23 17.49
CA PRO A 323 -1.03 6.14 18.62
C PRO A 323 -2.29 6.37 19.48
N GLY A 324 -3.50 6.28 18.90
CA GLY A 324 -4.77 6.41 19.63
C GLY A 324 -5.39 5.09 20.14
N GLU A 325 -4.79 3.94 19.87
CA GLU A 325 -5.17 2.64 20.46
C GLU A 325 -4.40 2.35 21.74
N LEU A 326 -3.20 2.93 21.91
CA LEU A 326 -2.42 2.88 23.16
C LEU A 326 -3.23 3.41 24.35
N ASP A 327 -3.92 4.55 24.17
CA ASP A 327 -4.74 5.16 25.22
C ASP A 327 -5.93 4.29 25.64
N ARG A 328 -6.47 3.46 24.73
CA ARG A 328 -7.58 2.55 25.01
C ARG A 328 -7.12 1.23 25.61
N GLU A 329 -5.97 0.72 25.18
CA GLU A 329 -5.39 -0.49 25.77
C GLU A 329 -4.91 -0.25 27.20
N GLU A 330 -4.32 0.90 27.51
CA GLU A 330 -3.95 1.29 28.88
C GLU A 330 -5.16 1.42 29.81
N GLN A 331 -6.28 1.97 29.33
CA GLN A 331 -7.52 2.07 30.11
C GLN A 331 -8.25 0.73 30.32
N SER A 332 -7.96 -0.27 29.49
CA SER A 332 -8.65 -1.58 29.52
C SER A 332 -7.92 -2.67 30.30
N ARG A 333 -6.69 -2.41 30.79
CA ARG A 333 -6.00 -3.33 31.70
C ARG A 333 -6.68 -3.28 33.07
N PRO A 334 -7.17 -4.41 33.62
CA PRO A 334 -7.56 -4.46 35.01
C PRO A 334 -6.33 -4.12 35.86
N GLU A 335 -6.46 -3.16 36.77
CA GLU A 335 -5.44 -2.89 37.79
C GLU A 335 -5.18 -4.19 38.56
N ALA A 336 -4.07 -4.86 38.26
CA ALA A 336 -3.60 -5.96 39.07
C ALA A 336 -3.24 -5.39 40.44
N SER A 337 -4.08 -5.75 41.41
CA SER A 337 -4.01 -5.47 42.83
C SER A 337 -2.59 -5.51 43.39
N LEU A 338 -2.06 -4.33 43.70
CA LEU A 338 -1.02 -4.15 44.71
C LEU A 338 -1.63 -4.43 46.09
N THR A 339 -1.72 -5.70 46.48
CA THR A 339 -2.05 -6.07 47.86
C THR A 339 -1.02 -7.04 48.42
N LYS A 340 -0.17 -6.47 49.28
CA LYS A 340 0.39 -7.03 50.52
C LYS A 340 0.82 -8.50 50.50
N ASP A 341 2.14 -8.70 50.59
CA ASP A 341 2.71 -9.60 51.59
C ASP A 341 4.02 -9.04 52.12
N LYS A 342 3.88 -8.23 53.18
CA LYS A 342 4.91 -8.08 54.22
C LYS A 342 4.51 -9.06 55.31
N HIS A 343 5.23 -10.16 55.43
CA HIS A 343 5.38 -10.81 56.73
C HIS A 343 6.82 -11.23 56.95
N PHE A 344 7.42 -10.53 57.92
CA PHE A 344 8.61 -10.90 58.67
C PHE A 344 8.42 -12.26 59.35
N GLY A 345 9.51 -13.00 59.50
CA GLY A 345 9.59 -14.16 60.41
C GLY A 345 10.98 -14.79 60.39
N HIS A 346 11.84 -14.35 61.30
CA HIS A 346 12.99 -15.11 61.79
C HIS A 346 12.56 -16.53 62.23
N HIS A 347 13.39 -17.54 61.99
CA HIS A 347 13.94 -18.43 63.03
C HIS A 347 14.87 -19.49 62.40
N GLU A 348 16.07 -19.56 63.02
CA GLU A 348 17.07 -20.65 63.10
C GLU A 348 17.74 -21.20 61.82
#